data_AF-A0A8T5MW88-F1
#
_entry.id   AF-A0A8T5MW88-F1
#
_cell.length_a   1.000
_cell.length_b   1.000
_cell.length_c   1.000
_cell.angle_alpha   90.00
_cell.angle_beta   90.00
_cell.angle_gamma   90.00
#
_symmetry.space_group_name_H-M   'P 1'
#
loop_
_entity.id
_entity.type
_entity.pdbx_description
1 polymer ?
#
loop_
_entity_poly.entity_id
_entity_poly.type
_entity_poly.pdbx_seq_one_letter_code
_entity_poly.pdbx_strand_id
1 'polypeptide(L)'
;MIDLVEGIEAKKVDGQGRFVLPSDWRKEELKGTNEVFIIKRKGYLKMIPKKKVDLTKFFDKADLGMNIGDWDEFEKEFYEGEV
;
A
#
# COMPACT_ATOMS: atom_id res chain seq x y z
N MET A 1 12.06 2.00 34.50
CA MET A 1 11.29 3.09 33.88
C MET A 1 11.95 3.29 32.52
N ILE A 2 11.29 2.90 31.42
CA ILE A 2 11.83 3.08 30.06
C ILE A 2 10.92 4.12 29.40
N ASP A 3 11.55 5.19 28.94
CA ASP A 3 10.93 6.41 28.43
C ASP A 3 9.98 6.13 27.25
N LEU A 4 8.76 6.66 27.35
CA LEU A 4 7.86 6.83 26.23
C LEU A 4 8.44 7.90 25.30
N VAL A 5 9.11 7.48 24.24
CA VAL A 5 9.19 8.29 23.02
C VAL A 5 7.91 7.96 22.25
N GLU A 6 7.06 8.95 21.94
CA GLU A 6 5.75 8.74 21.29
C GLU A 6 5.86 7.74 20.12
N GLY A 7 5.13 6.62 20.20
CA GLY A 7 5.11 5.57 19.17
C GLY A 7 6.09 4.40 19.34
N ILE A 8 6.90 4.35 20.41
CA ILE A 8 7.81 3.21 20.69
C ILE A 8 7.27 2.35 21.83
N GLU A 9 6.93 1.09 21.53
CA GLU A 9 6.58 0.08 22.54
C GLU A 9 7.57 -1.09 22.53
N ALA A 10 8.16 -1.40 23.69
CA ALA A 10 8.97 -2.61 23.85
C ALA A 10 8.05 -3.84 23.99
N LYS A 11 8.17 -4.80 23.06
CA LYS A 11 7.48 -6.10 23.13
C LYS A 11 8.48 -7.24 23.21
N LYS A 12 8.13 -8.26 24.00
CA LYS A 12 8.89 -9.52 24.02
C LYS A 12 8.52 -10.34 22.79
N VAL A 13 9.55 -10.84 22.12
CA VAL A 13 9.41 -11.81 21.03
C VAL A 13 9.40 -13.22 21.65
N ASP A 14 8.43 -14.04 21.27
CA ASP A 14 8.34 -15.42 21.74
C ASP A 14 9.36 -16.34 21.02
N GLY A 15 9.44 -17.61 21.43
CA GLY A 15 10.38 -18.58 20.85
C GLY A 15 10.15 -18.89 19.36
N GLN A 16 9.02 -18.47 18.79
CA GLN A 16 8.71 -18.62 17.37
C GLN A 16 8.93 -17.32 16.58
N GLY A 17 9.44 -16.26 17.22
CA GLY A 17 9.67 -14.98 16.56
C GLY A 17 8.43 -14.08 16.49
N ARG A 18 7.35 -14.38 17.22
CA ARG A 18 6.11 -13.60 17.20
C ARG A 18 6.07 -12.60 18.34
N PHE A 19 5.34 -11.51 18.13
CA PHE A 19 4.96 -10.58 19.17
C PHE A 19 3.56 -10.04 18.92
N VAL A 20 2.90 -9.58 19.97
CA VAL A 20 1.57 -8.98 19.85
C VAL A 20 1.71 -7.56 19.33
N LEU A 21 1.10 -7.29 18.17
CA LEU A 21 1.04 -5.95 17.60
C LEU A 21 0.28 -4.98 18.52
N PRO A 22 0.71 -3.70 18.63
CA PRO A 22 -0.02 -2.67 19.35
C PRO A 22 -1.49 -2.59 18.93
N SER A 23 -2.38 -2.42 19.90
CA SER A 23 -3.83 -2.61 19.67
C SER A 23 -4.46 -1.45 18.90
N ASP A 24 -4.00 -0.24 19.16
CA ASP A 24 -4.23 0.99 18.39
C ASP A 24 -3.76 0.83 16.94
N TRP A 25 -2.53 0.38 16.72
CA TRP A 25 -1.99 0.20 15.37
C TRP A 25 -2.81 -0.82 14.56
N ARG A 26 -3.24 -1.94 15.18
CA ARG A 26 -4.11 -2.91 14.51
C ARG A 26 -5.44 -2.31 14.07
N LYS A 27 -6.06 -1.46 14.90
CA LYS A 27 -7.36 -0.85 14.59
C LYS A 27 -7.26 0.12 13.42
N GLU A 28 -6.21 0.93 13.39
CA GLU A 28 -6.02 1.94 12.35
C GLU A 28 -5.46 1.35 11.04
N GLU A 29 -4.42 0.51 11.15
CA GLU A 29 -3.62 0.12 9.98
C GLU A 29 -4.02 -1.20 9.34
N LEU A 30 -4.60 -2.14 10.10
CA LEU A 30 -5.07 -3.43 9.58
C LEU A 30 -6.57 -3.43 9.27
N LYS A 31 -7.21 -2.26 9.17
CA LYS A 31 -8.61 -2.19 8.76
C LYS A 31 -8.79 -2.77 7.35
N GLY A 32 -9.55 -3.87 7.26
CA GLY A 32 -9.83 -4.55 6.00
C GLY A 32 -8.72 -5.48 5.48
N THR A 33 -7.69 -5.78 6.29
CA THR A 33 -6.66 -6.77 5.95
C THR A 33 -6.06 -7.40 7.20
N ASN A 34 -5.72 -8.68 7.17
CA ASN A 34 -4.95 -9.35 8.23
C ASN A 34 -3.54 -9.73 7.76
N GLU A 35 -3.13 -9.25 6.58
CA GLU A 35 -1.83 -9.53 5.97
C GLU A 35 -0.92 -8.31 6.04
N VAL A 36 0.37 -8.55 6.21
CA VAL A 36 1.42 -7.54 6.16
C VAL A 36 2.57 -7.98 5.27
N PHE A 37 3.21 -7.04 4.60
CA PHE A 37 4.51 -7.22 4.01
C PHE A 37 5.59 -6.99 5.07
N ILE A 38 6.57 -7.89 5.14
CA ILE A 38 7.77 -7.74 5.98
C ILE A 38 8.98 -7.54 5.07
N ILE A 39 9.55 -6.34 5.09
CA ILE A 39 10.75 -6.00 4.32
C ILE A 39 11.94 -6.10 5.26
N LYS A 40 12.85 -7.04 4.96
CA LYS A 40 14.08 -7.27 5.73
C LYS A 40 15.15 -6.25 5.32
N ARG A 41 15.69 -5.50 6.29
CA ARG A 41 16.82 -4.58 6.12
C ARG A 41 17.86 -4.86 7.20
N LYS A 42 19.09 -4.40 6.99
CA LYS A 42 20.14 -4.53 8.01
C LYS A 42 19.72 -3.71 9.25
N GLY A 43 19.53 -4.37 10.38
CA GLY A 43 19.18 -3.75 11.67
C GLY A 43 17.69 -3.53 11.93
N TYR A 44 16.79 -3.70 10.96
CA TYR A 44 15.35 -3.53 11.19
C TYR A 44 14.46 -4.28 10.19
N LEU A 45 13.22 -4.52 10.61
CA LEU A 45 12.13 -5.00 9.75
C LEU A 45 11.16 -3.85 9.52
N LYS A 46 10.80 -3.60 8.27
CA LYS A 46 9.69 -2.68 7.94
C LYS A 46 8.44 -3.51 7.71
N MET A 47 7.39 -3.24 8.48
CA MET A 47 6.09 -3.88 8.34
C MET A 47 5.11 -2.91 7.66
N ILE A 48 4.40 -3.38 6.64
CA ILE A 48 3.42 -2.57 5.90
C ILE A 48 2.14 -3.39 5.71
N PRO A 49 0.95 -2.88 6.08
CA PRO A 49 -0.32 -3.55 5.80
C PRO A 49 -0.51 -3.82 4.30
N LYS A 50 -0.93 -5.04 3.95
CA LYS A 50 -1.31 -5.40 2.58
C LYS A 50 -2.77 -4.95 2.36
N LYS A 51 -2.98 -3.64 2.30
CA LYS A 51 -4.28 -3.04 1.97
C LYS A 51 -4.59 -3.35 0.50
N LYS A 52 -5.84 -3.72 0.20
CA LYS A 52 -6.32 -3.81 -1.18
C LYS A 52 -6.24 -2.39 -1.77
N VAL A 53 -5.33 -2.19 -2.71
CA VAL A 53 -5.21 -0.90 -3.38
C VAL A 53 -6.44 -0.77 -4.26
N ASP A 54 -7.30 0.20 -3.95
CA ASP A 54 -8.32 0.61 -4.90
C ASP A 54 -7.62 1.31 -6.06
N LEU A 55 -7.58 0.65 -7.22
CA LEU A 55 -7.00 1.20 -8.45
C LEU A 55 -7.95 2.17 -9.14
N THR A 56 -9.25 2.14 -8.80
CA THR A 56 -10.29 3.02 -9.37
C THR A 56 -9.95 4.49 -9.15
N LYS A 57 -9.31 4.83 -8.02
CA LYS A 57 -8.82 6.20 -7.74
C LYS A 57 -7.76 6.74 -8.72
N PHE A 58 -7.19 5.87 -9.55
CA PHE A 58 -6.25 6.25 -10.59
C PHE A 58 -6.89 6.29 -11.97
N PHE A 59 -8.16 5.88 -12.11
CA PHE A 59 -8.84 5.86 -13.40
C PHE A 59 -8.95 7.27 -13.96
N ASP A 60 -9.34 8.26 -13.13
CA ASP A 60 -9.40 9.68 -13.54
C ASP A 60 -8.03 10.26 -13.95
N LYS A 61 -6.92 9.67 -13.48
CA LYS A 61 -5.57 10.07 -13.89
C LYS A 61 -5.08 9.36 -15.13
N ALA A 62 -5.65 8.20 -15.42
CA ALA A 62 -5.38 7.40 -16.61
C ALA A 62 -6.37 7.72 -17.75
N ASP A 63 -7.43 8.47 -17.46
CA ASP A 63 -8.35 9.00 -18.45
C ASP A 63 -7.59 10.04 -19.29
N LEU A 64 -7.07 9.60 -20.43
CA LEU A 64 -6.41 10.44 -21.42
C LEU A 64 -7.43 11.33 -22.17
N GLY A 65 -8.71 11.35 -21.76
CA GLY A 65 -9.77 12.10 -22.41
C GLY A 65 -10.19 11.51 -23.76
N MET A 66 -9.84 10.25 -24.01
CA MET A 66 -9.98 9.60 -25.32
C MET A 66 -10.59 8.21 -25.17
N ASN A 67 -11.48 7.87 -26.11
CA ASN A 67 -12.21 6.62 -26.11
C ASN A 67 -11.33 5.50 -26.72
N ILE A 68 -10.82 4.59 -25.88
CA ILE A 68 -10.00 3.44 -26.30
C ILE A 68 -10.87 2.20 -26.60
N GLY A 69 -12.20 2.37 -26.73
CA GLY A 69 -13.12 1.28 -27.01
C GLY A 69 -12.94 0.66 -28.40
N ASP A 70 -12.41 1.44 -29.35
CA ASP A 70 -12.04 1.00 -30.70
C ASP A 70 -10.56 1.36 -30.93
N TRP A 71 -9.72 0.32 -31.00
CA TRP A 71 -8.26 0.50 -31.10
C TRP A 71 -7.85 1.06 -32.48
N ASP A 72 -8.60 0.74 -33.52
CA ASP A 72 -8.28 1.18 -34.89
C ASP A 72 -8.62 2.67 -35.07
N GLU A 73 -9.74 3.12 -34.47
CA GLU A 73 -10.13 4.53 -34.45
C GLU A 73 -9.15 5.37 -33.59
N PHE A 74 -8.72 4.82 -32.45
CA PHE A 74 -7.72 5.43 -31.57
C PHE A 74 -6.37 5.65 -32.28
N GLU A 75 -5.80 4.63 -32.93
CA GLU A 75 -4.50 4.77 -33.60
C GLU A 75 -4.55 5.85 -34.68
N LYS A 76 -5.68 5.92 -35.41
CA LYS A 76 -5.87 6.92 -36.44
C LYS A 76 -5.88 8.34 -35.85
N GLU A 77 -6.68 8.61 -34.82
CA GLU A 77 -6.71 9.95 -34.20
C GLU A 77 -5.38 10.33 -33.55
N PHE A 78 -4.68 9.38 -32.91
CA PHE A 78 -3.44 9.65 -32.18
C PHE A 78 -2.24 9.91 -33.10
N TYR A 79 -2.14 9.21 -34.24
CA TYR A 79 -1.04 9.38 -35.19
C TYR A 79 -1.34 10.39 -36.30
N GLU A 80 -2.61 10.62 -36.65
CA GLU A 80 -3.00 11.61 -37.67
C GLU A 80 -3.40 12.97 -37.08
N GLY A 81 -3.79 13.03 -35.81
CA GLY A 81 -4.07 14.27 -35.08
C GLY A 81 -2.83 14.78 -34.35
N GLU A 82 -2.15 15.78 -34.92
CA GLU A 82 -1.14 16.56 -34.19
C GLU A 82 -1.80 17.27 -32.99
N VAL A 83 -1.49 16.81 -31.78
CA VAL A 83 -1.73 17.54 -30.51
C VAL A 83 -0.40 17.80 -29.82
#